data_AF-A0A7R9HLT0-F1
#
_entry.id   AF-A0A7R9HLT0-F1
#
_cell.length_a   1.000
_cell.length_b   1.000
_cell.length_c   1.000
_cell.angle_alpha   90.00
_cell.angle_beta   90.00
_cell.angle_gamma   90.00
#
_symmetry.space_group_name_H-M   'P 1'
#
loop_
_entity.id
_entity.type
_entity.pdbx_description
1 polymer ?
#
loop_
_entity_poly.entity_id
_entity_poly.type
_entity_poly.pdbx_seq_one_letter_code
_entity_poly.pdbx_strand_id
1 'polypeptide(L)'
;MILSSLLRIIFFLACAFTTMPCQEFVQDENNYYLQCDSNNCANYLGSGKWMAYSSFNAQVGHLDDYRWEKLPVHTTSGRYEFPYVRPTPQHSPWNITMSIRGRNDASIVLCEGVNPFNSGCYWIILGGWPNLNRIGETNVIRKCVNGVPIKGFPKDECKTKRDQYKGWSLSEKEWKHASIHWSKSNESAELLVTVQGIQKPILHFVDRQYLDIKYVSFRSMNMELQWRVHEYQFWGTSSNGSSLISREFQPKSKNLCLSFFYSIPTAVGLSSTLTMQASNRAGLLQHLATFQNKQDDTINWKYAQVLTTREYWDYIKIMFTVHMEWEDQSITSDPRQYVFGVDSIRGCDPKGDVRTLKLQSYRSQVTGGDPPSCQLLQKSQLTLKPARPNLNSNSRN
;
A
#
# COMPACT_ATOMS: atom_id res chain seq x y z
N MET A 1 64.10 -19.05 -7.77
CA MET A 1 63.81 -18.22 -8.94
C MET A 1 62.49 -18.72 -9.54
N ILE A 2 61.47 -17.86 -9.53
CA ILE A 2 60.25 -17.88 -10.37
C ILE A 2 59.33 -19.09 -10.12
N LEU A 3 58.19 -19.04 -9.42
CA LEU A 3 57.17 -17.98 -9.25
C LEU A 3 56.69 -17.38 -10.58
N SER A 4 55.93 -18.15 -11.37
CA SER A 4 54.78 -17.61 -12.11
C SER A 4 53.93 -18.73 -12.72
N SER A 5 52.61 -18.48 -12.73
CA SER A 5 51.70 -18.94 -13.79
C SER A 5 51.23 -20.39 -13.76
N LEU A 6 50.24 -20.70 -12.90
CA LEU A 6 49.11 -21.59 -13.22
C LEU A 6 48.10 -21.60 -12.06
N LEU A 7 47.28 -20.56 -11.96
CA LEU A 7 46.03 -20.59 -11.19
C LEU A 7 44.96 -19.74 -11.88
N ARG A 8 44.42 -20.27 -12.99
CA ARG A 8 43.19 -19.79 -13.65
C ARG A 8 42.47 -20.95 -14.31
N ILE A 9 41.71 -21.71 -13.51
CA ILE A 9 40.54 -22.49 -13.92
C ILE A 9 39.55 -22.31 -12.75
N ILE A 10 38.79 -21.21 -12.75
CA ILE A 10 37.36 -21.16 -13.07
C ILE A 10 36.54 -22.07 -12.13
N PHE A 11 36.19 -21.51 -10.98
CA PHE A 11 35.07 -21.92 -10.15
C PHE A 11 33.77 -21.61 -10.90
N PHE A 12 33.13 -22.64 -11.45
CA PHE A 12 31.68 -22.68 -11.66
C PHE A 12 31.07 -23.46 -10.49
N LEU A 13 29.85 -23.09 -10.09
CA LEU A 13 29.03 -23.60 -8.97
C LEU A 13 29.20 -22.87 -7.63
N ALA A 14 28.46 -21.77 -7.48
CA ALA A 14 27.51 -21.51 -6.37
C ALA A 14 27.10 -20.02 -6.37
N CYS A 15 26.16 -19.63 -7.23
CA CYS A 15 25.44 -18.37 -7.10
C CYS A 15 24.00 -18.59 -7.57
N ALA A 16 23.19 -19.14 -6.67
CA ALA A 16 21.75 -19.14 -6.79
C ALA A 16 21.18 -18.81 -5.40
N PHE A 17 20.35 -17.77 -5.35
CA PHE A 17 19.59 -17.31 -4.17
C PHE A 17 20.39 -16.72 -3.00
N THR A 18 20.88 -15.49 -3.20
CA THR A 18 20.90 -14.51 -2.11
C THR A 18 20.08 -13.30 -2.55
N THR A 19 18.90 -13.17 -1.95
CA THR A 19 18.19 -11.90 -1.79
C THR A 19 19.21 -10.81 -1.46
N MET A 20 19.28 -9.76 -2.29
CA MET A 20 20.15 -8.62 -2.02
C MET A 20 19.85 -8.07 -0.62
N PRO A 21 20.89 -7.78 0.17
CA PRO A 21 20.73 -7.41 1.57
C PRO A 21 20.10 -6.03 1.69
N CYS A 22 19.31 -5.93 2.75
CA CYS A 22 18.77 -4.73 3.36
C CYS A 22 19.70 -3.53 3.22
N GLN A 23 19.11 -2.36 2.93
CA GLN A 23 19.75 -1.11 3.24
C GLN A 23 19.84 -1.03 4.77
N GLU A 24 20.95 -1.54 5.29
CA GLU A 24 21.39 -1.35 6.65
C GLU A 24 21.26 0.13 7.01
N PHE A 25 21.01 0.38 8.29
CA PHE A 25 21.39 1.63 8.90
C PHE A 25 22.76 2.04 8.34
N VAL A 26 22.82 3.16 7.62
CA VAL A 26 24.07 3.90 7.63
C VAL A 26 24.13 4.48 9.03
N GLN A 27 24.65 3.65 9.95
CA GLN A 27 25.28 4.12 11.16
C GLN A 27 26.55 4.84 10.68
N ASP A 28 26.37 5.98 10.01
CA ASP A 28 27.43 6.95 9.94
C ASP A 28 27.62 7.30 11.41
N GLU A 29 28.82 7.07 11.95
CA GLU A 29 29.13 7.27 13.38
C GLU A 29 28.80 8.70 13.86
N ASN A 30 28.43 9.57 12.92
CA ASN A 30 27.99 10.92 13.12
C ASN A 30 26.56 11.25 12.65
N ASN A 31 25.63 10.34 12.27
CA ASN A 31 24.28 10.69 11.78
C ASN A 31 23.13 9.69 12.09
N TYR A 32 22.49 9.82 13.26
CA TYR A 32 21.20 9.19 13.56
C TYR A 32 20.03 9.90 12.85
N TYR A 33 19.66 9.44 11.66
CA TYR A 33 18.35 9.75 11.08
C TYR A 33 17.40 8.58 11.39
N LEU A 34 16.34 8.86 12.15
CA LEU A 34 15.25 7.90 12.32
C LEU A 34 14.66 7.63 10.93
N GLN A 35 14.73 6.41 10.44
CA GLN A 35 14.03 5.98 9.23
C GLN A 35 13.50 4.56 9.47
N CYS A 36 12.21 4.47 9.78
CA CYS A 36 11.57 3.22 10.15
C CYS A 36 10.39 2.88 9.23
N ASP A 37 10.51 1.76 8.53
CA ASP A 37 9.37 1.07 7.91
C ASP A 37 9.09 -0.25 8.65
N SER A 38 7.99 -0.90 8.25
CA SER A 38 7.55 -2.21 8.76
C SER A 38 8.61 -3.30 8.66
N ASN A 39 9.44 -3.28 7.63
CA ASN A 39 10.42 -4.33 7.35
C ASN A 39 11.73 -4.13 8.14
N ASN A 40 12.11 -2.88 8.43
CA ASN A 40 13.45 -2.55 8.93
C ASN A 40 13.50 -2.16 10.42
N CYS A 41 12.36 -1.94 11.07
CA CYS A 41 12.31 -1.44 12.46
C CYS A 41 11.65 -2.34 13.50
N ALA A 42 11.51 -3.64 13.22
CA ALA A 42 11.01 -4.61 14.23
C ALA A 42 11.80 -4.57 15.54
N ASN A 43 13.11 -4.32 15.47
CA ASN A 43 13.93 -4.19 16.66
C ASN A 43 13.75 -2.83 17.36
N TYR A 44 13.40 -1.77 16.62
CA TYR A 44 13.40 -0.38 17.10
C TYR A 44 12.06 0.07 17.69
N LEU A 45 10.98 -0.62 17.36
CA LEU A 45 9.65 -0.37 17.88
C LEU A 45 9.28 -1.50 18.84
N GLY A 46 8.93 -1.16 20.07
CA GLY A 46 8.37 -2.09 21.04
C GLY A 46 7.02 -2.60 20.55
N SER A 47 6.95 -3.90 20.27
CA SER A 47 5.73 -4.58 19.81
C SER A 47 4.88 -5.01 21.00
N GLY A 48 3.99 -4.12 21.45
CA GLY A 48 2.85 -4.52 22.29
C GLY A 48 1.84 -5.30 21.45
N LYS A 49 0.61 -4.81 21.38
CA LYS A 49 -0.45 -5.36 20.49
C LYS A 49 -0.28 -4.92 19.02
N TRP A 50 0.89 -4.39 18.67
CA TRP A 50 1.23 -3.93 17.33
C TRP A 50 2.08 -4.97 16.62
N MET A 51 1.73 -5.28 15.38
CA MET A 51 2.43 -6.27 14.57
C MET A 51 2.56 -5.80 13.12
N ALA A 52 3.46 -6.43 12.36
CA ALA A 52 3.55 -6.22 10.93
C ALA A 52 2.30 -6.80 10.25
N TYR A 53 1.57 -5.96 9.52
CA TYR A 53 0.44 -6.34 8.67
C TYR A 53 0.83 -6.22 7.20
N SER A 54 0.24 -7.07 6.36
CA SER A 54 0.24 -6.90 4.91
C SER A 54 -1.04 -6.19 4.48
N SER A 55 -0.93 -5.21 3.60
CA SER A 55 -2.08 -4.55 2.95
C SER A 55 -2.94 -5.50 2.15
N PHE A 56 -2.42 -6.68 1.80
CA PHE A 56 -3.20 -7.72 1.14
C PHE A 56 -4.19 -8.38 2.09
N ASN A 57 -3.89 -8.44 3.40
CA ASN A 57 -4.71 -9.12 4.41
C ASN A 57 -5.51 -8.16 5.31
N ALA A 58 -5.34 -6.85 5.13
CA ALA A 58 -6.00 -5.81 5.92
C ALA A 58 -6.69 -4.80 5.01
N GLN A 59 -7.83 -4.26 5.43
CA GLN A 59 -8.48 -3.18 4.69
C GLN A 59 -7.75 -1.87 4.94
N VAL A 60 -6.75 -1.58 4.11
CA VAL A 60 -5.99 -0.33 4.12
C VAL A 60 -6.05 0.35 2.76
N GLY A 61 -5.86 1.66 2.79
CA GLY A 61 -5.93 2.49 1.59
C GLY A 61 -4.87 2.16 0.55
N HIS A 62 -5.08 2.66 -0.65
CA HIS A 62 -4.09 2.61 -1.70
C HIS A 62 -2.90 3.53 -1.38
N LEU A 63 -1.72 3.24 -1.95
CA LEU A 63 -0.57 4.14 -1.88
C LEU A 63 -0.64 5.12 -3.06
N ASP A 64 -0.67 6.40 -2.75
CA ASP A 64 -0.62 7.54 -3.67
C ASP A 64 0.57 8.48 -3.38
N ASP A 65 1.46 8.05 -2.47
CA ASP A 65 2.69 8.71 -2.09
C ASP A 65 3.94 7.95 -2.62
N TYR A 66 5.14 8.42 -2.31
CA TYR A 66 6.40 7.83 -2.81
C TYR A 66 6.56 6.33 -2.49
N ARG A 67 5.87 5.77 -1.49
CA ARG A 67 5.92 4.33 -1.19
C ARG A 67 5.38 3.51 -2.35
N TRP A 68 4.45 4.07 -3.12
CA TRP A 68 3.93 3.48 -4.35
C TRP A 68 5.05 3.17 -5.36
N GLU A 69 6.06 4.04 -5.47
CA GLU A 69 7.19 3.85 -6.40
C GLU A 69 8.03 2.61 -6.05
N LYS A 70 8.02 2.19 -4.78
CA LYS A 70 8.72 1.00 -4.30
C LYS A 70 8.00 -0.32 -4.62
N LEU A 71 6.72 -0.26 -5.02
CA LEU A 71 5.97 -1.46 -5.38
C LEU A 71 6.60 -2.16 -6.60
N PRO A 72 6.66 -3.49 -6.64
CA PRO A 72 7.20 -4.20 -7.79
C PRO A 72 6.31 -3.98 -9.02
N VAL A 73 6.94 -3.78 -10.18
CA VAL A 73 6.27 -3.74 -11.47
C VAL A 73 6.22 -5.15 -12.04
N HIS A 74 5.03 -5.63 -12.36
CA HIS A 74 4.79 -6.86 -13.09
C HIS A 74 4.35 -6.52 -14.50
N THR A 75 4.88 -7.24 -15.50
CA THR A 75 4.54 -7.02 -16.90
C THR A 75 3.83 -8.26 -17.46
N THR A 76 2.72 -8.03 -18.17
CA THR A 76 2.01 -9.08 -18.91
C THR A 76 2.21 -8.86 -20.41
N SER A 77 2.68 -9.86 -21.14
CA SER A 77 3.22 -9.75 -22.50
C SER A 77 2.20 -9.64 -23.64
N GLY A 78 0.89 -9.65 -23.36
CA GLY A 78 -0.15 -9.67 -24.40
C GLY A 78 -0.25 -11.01 -25.14
N ARG A 79 0.19 -12.10 -24.48
CA ARG A 79 0.12 -13.48 -25.00
C ARG A 79 -1.01 -14.31 -24.38
N TYR A 80 -1.97 -13.64 -23.74
CA TYR A 80 -3.08 -14.27 -23.01
C TYR A 80 -2.65 -15.17 -21.84
N GLU A 81 -1.45 -14.97 -21.30
CA GLU A 81 -0.88 -15.73 -20.20
C GLU A 81 -1.16 -15.06 -18.85
N PHE A 82 -1.18 -15.85 -17.77
CA PHE A 82 -1.29 -15.38 -16.38
C PHE A 82 0.07 -15.51 -15.67
N PRO A 83 1.02 -14.58 -15.88
CA PRO A 83 2.33 -14.65 -15.24
C PRO A 83 2.27 -14.37 -13.72
N TYR A 84 1.18 -13.74 -13.26
CA TYR A 84 0.95 -13.44 -11.86
C TYR A 84 -0.30 -14.17 -11.37
N VAL A 85 -0.11 -15.07 -10.41
CA VAL A 85 -1.16 -15.80 -9.70
C VAL A 85 -0.88 -15.70 -8.21
N ARG A 86 -1.87 -15.30 -7.42
CA ARG A 86 -1.77 -15.23 -5.97
C ARG A 86 -3.01 -15.81 -5.29
N PRO A 87 -2.85 -16.50 -4.15
CA PRO A 87 -3.98 -16.78 -3.27
C PRO A 87 -4.66 -15.48 -2.86
N THR A 88 -5.99 -15.45 -2.78
CA THR A 88 -6.74 -14.35 -2.19
C THR A 88 -6.64 -14.39 -0.66
N PRO A 89 -6.95 -13.29 0.04
CA PRO A 89 -7.02 -13.29 1.50
C PRO A 89 -8.01 -14.34 2.02
N GLN A 90 -7.66 -15.00 3.13
CA GLN A 90 -8.47 -16.08 3.69
C GLN A 90 -9.83 -15.62 4.23
N HIS A 91 -9.93 -14.34 4.60
CA HIS A 91 -11.12 -13.77 5.22
C HIS A 91 -11.81 -12.79 4.28
N SER A 92 -13.13 -12.87 4.23
CA SER A 92 -14.00 -11.91 3.55
C SER A 92 -14.64 -10.97 4.60
N PRO A 93 -14.84 -9.68 4.30
CA PRO A 93 -14.51 -8.99 3.06
C PRO A 93 -13.03 -8.66 2.89
N TRP A 94 -12.56 -8.66 1.64
CA TRP A 94 -11.20 -8.25 1.29
C TRP A 94 -11.19 -7.26 0.13
N ASN A 95 -10.07 -6.52 -0.01
CA ASN A 95 -9.87 -5.56 -1.08
C ASN A 95 -8.47 -5.74 -1.68
N ILE A 96 -8.38 -5.79 -3.00
CA ILE A 96 -7.11 -5.79 -3.73
C ILE A 96 -7.04 -4.53 -4.56
N THR A 97 -6.03 -3.70 -4.29
CA THR A 97 -5.77 -2.51 -5.09
C THR A 97 -4.56 -2.70 -6.00
N MET A 98 -4.65 -2.15 -7.20
CA MET A 98 -3.58 -2.18 -8.19
C MET A 98 -3.51 -0.88 -8.99
N SER A 99 -2.31 -0.54 -9.44
CA SER A 99 -2.09 0.42 -10.52
C SER A 99 -1.84 -0.33 -11.82
N ILE A 100 -2.49 0.13 -12.88
CA ILE A 100 -2.45 -0.47 -14.21
C ILE A 100 -1.99 0.62 -15.18
N ARG A 101 -0.98 0.30 -16.00
CA ARG A 101 -0.53 1.15 -17.10
C ARG A 101 -0.54 0.37 -18.39
N GLY A 102 -1.11 0.97 -19.43
CA GLY A 102 -1.24 0.42 -20.76
C GLY A 102 -2.57 0.81 -21.41
N ARG A 103 -2.79 0.36 -22.64
CA ARG A 103 -3.86 0.92 -23.48
C ARG A 103 -5.26 0.44 -23.10
N ASN A 104 -5.44 -0.88 -23.00
CA ASN A 104 -6.73 -1.54 -22.91
C ASN A 104 -6.58 -2.99 -22.46
N ASP A 105 -7.72 -3.68 -22.33
CA ASP A 105 -7.81 -5.15 -22.16
C ASP A 105 -7.07 -5.71 -20.93
N ALA A 106 -7.04 -4.95 -19.84
CA ALA A 106 -6.60 -5.43 -18.54
C ALA A 106 -7.59 -6.45 -18.01
N SER A 107 -7.17 -7.71 -17.92
CA SER A 107 -8.00 -8.80 -17.40
C SER A 107 -7.55 -9.19 -16.01
N ILE A 108 -8.46 -9.03 -15.06
CA ILE A 108 -8.30 -9.52 -13.69
C ILE A 108 -9.28 -10.67 -13.50
N VAL A 109 -8.79 -11.81 -13.06
CA VAL A 109 -9.62 -12.99 -12.82
C VAL A 109 -9.55 -13.39 -11.35
N LEU A 110 -10.73 -13.68 -10.81
CA LEU A 110 -10.92 -14.21 -9.46
C LEU A 110 -11.42 -15.63 -9.62
N CYS A 111 -10.65 -16.63 -9.20
CA CYS A 111 -10.90 -18.03 -9.53
C CYS A 111 -10.92 -18.95 -8.30
N GLU A 112 -11.67 -20.05 -8.39
CA GLU A 112 -11.70 -21.13 -7.38
C GLU A 112 -10.41 -21.97 -7.40
N GLY A 113 -9.73 -22.03 -8.55
CA GLY A 113 -8.51 -22.80 -8.75
C GLY A 113 -7.35 -21.96 -9.30
N VAL A 114 -6.14 -22.51 -9.19
CA VAL A 114 -4.88 -21.85 -9.60
C VAL A 114 -4.85 -21.56 -11.10
N ASN A 115 -5.46 -22.43 -11.91
CA ASN A 115 -5.47 -22.30 -13.37
C ASN A 115 -6.78 -21.63 -13.83
N PRO A 116 -6.74 -20.38 -14.30
CA PRO A 116 -7.96 -19.67 -14.69
C PRO A 116 -8.67 -20.23 -15.92
N PHE A 117 -7.99 -21.04 -16.74
CA PHE A 117 -8.55 -21.56 -17.99
C PHE A 117 -9.50 -22.75 -17.79
N ASN A 118 -9.47 -23.39 -16.61
CA ASN A 118 -10.25 -24.60 -16.33
C ASN A 118 -10.98 -24.55 -14.97
N SER A 119 -10.96 -23.41 -14.29
CA SER A 119 -11.59 -23.23 -12.97
C SER A 119 -12.72 -22.20 -13.06
N GLY A 120 -13.73 -22.30 -12.21
CA GLY A 120 -14.76 -21.26 -12.11
C GLY A 120 -14.12 -19.91 -11.79
N CYS A 121 -14.38 -18.89 -12.60
CA CYS A 121 -13.84 -17.54 -12.39
C CYS A 121 -14.86 -16.42 -12.60
N TYR A 122 -14.72 -15.35 -11.83
CA TYR A 122 -15.15 -14.02 -12.28
C TYR A 122 -14.06 -13.40 -13.13
N TRP A 123 -14.45 -12.87 -14.29
CA TRP A 123 -13.54 -12.23 -15.23
C TRP A 123 -13.91 -10.76 -15.35
N ILE A 124 -13.05 -9.93 -14.77
CA ILE A 124 -13.13 -8.47 -14.78
C ILE A 124 -12.24 -8.00 -15.92
N ILE A 125 -12.80 -7.18 -16.81
CA ILE A 125 -12.06 -6.59 -17.93
C ILE A 125 -12.15 -5.08 -17.77
N LEU A 126 -11.00 -4.41 -17.74
CA LEU A 126 -10.88 -2.97 -17.63
C LEU A 126 -10.30 -2.38 -18.93
N GLY A 127 -10.92 -1.30 -19.41
CA GLY A 127 -10.56 -0.65 -20.68
C GLY A 127 -10.83 -1.49 -21.93
N GLY A 128 -11.71 -2.50 -21.88
CA GLY A 128 -11.73 -3.59 -22.87
C GLY A 128 -12.70 -3.50 -24.05
N TRP A 129 -12.36 -4.31 -25.07
CA TRP A 129 -13.04 -4.56 -26.37
C TRP A 129 -13.55 -3.34 -27.13
N PRO A 130 -12.66 -2.63 -27.83
CA PRO A 130 -13.05 -1.86 -29.00
C PRO A 130 -13.57 -2.83 -30.06
N ASN A 131 -14.89 -3.00 -30.17
CA ASN A 131 -15.41 -3.50 -31.44
C ASN A 131 -14.98 -2.50 -32.52
N LEU A 132 -14.49 -3.00 -33.66
CA LEU A 132 -13.92 -2.22 -34.77
C LEU A 132 -14.78 -1.00 -35.21
N ASN A 133 -16.06 -0.97 -34.85
CA ASN A 133 -17.02 0.08 -35.18
C ASN A 133 -17.72 0.74 -33.97
N ARG A 134 -17.22 0.59 -32.72
CA ARG A 134 -17.83 1.24 -31.54
C ARG A 134 -16.82 2.02 -30.73
N ILE A 135 -17.06 3.33 -30.67
CA ILE A 135 -16.39 4.30 -29.80
C ILE A 135 -16.74 3.94 -28.35
N GLY A 136 -15.76 3.49 -27.59
CA GLY A 136 -15.87 3.31 -26.14
C GLY A 136 -15.28 2.00 -25.64
N GLU A 137 -14.16 2.11 -24.93
CA GLU A 137 -13.65 1.06 -24.05
C GLU A 137 -14.73 0.73 -23.01
N THR A 138 -15.05 -0.57 -22.87
CA THR A 138 -16.08 -1.03 -21.93
C THR A 138 -15.42 -1.85 -20.84
N ASN A 139 -15.67 -1.44 -19.59
CA ASN A 139 -15.33 -2.23 -18.42
C ASN A 139 -16.47 -3.23 -18.18
N VAL A 140 -16.17 -4.49 -17.87
CA VAL A 140 -17.21 -5.52 -17.66
C VAL A 140 -16.83 -6.52 -16.58
N ILE A 141 -17.86 -7.08 -15.93
CA ILE A 141 -17.77 -8.31 -15.14
C ILE A 141 -18.43 -9.45 -15.91
N ARG A 142 -17.79 -10.62 -15.93
CA ARG A 142 -18.34 -11.88 -16.46
C ARG A 142 -18.18 -12.98 -15.42
N LYS A 143 -19.06 -13.97 -15.46
CA LYS A 143 -18.95 -15.20 -14.65
C LYS A 143 -18.73 -16.38 -15.59
N CYS A 144 -17.63 -17.09 -15.41
CA CYS A 144 -17.14 -18.14 -16.30
C CYS A 144 -16.95 -19.41 -15.50
N VAL A 145 -18.02 -20.20 -15.34
CA VAL A 145 -18.06 -21.40 -14.48
C VAL A 145 -17.08 -22.49 -14.92
N ASN A 146 -16.68 -22.52 -16.20
CA ASN A 146 -15.77 -23.51 -16.77
C ASN A 146 -14.39 -22.92 -17.14
N GLY A 147 -14.03 -21.77 -16.57
CA GLY A 147 -12.78 -21.07 -16.90
C GLY A 147 -12.93 -19.96 -17.93
N VAL A 148 -11.95 -19.07 -17.92
CA VAL A 148 -11.85 -17.99 -18.91
C VAL A 148 -11.29 -18.52 -20.22
N PRO A 149 -11.73 -18.01 -21.38
CA PRO A 149 -11.17 -18.43 -22.66
C PRO A 149 -9.67 -18.11 -22.72
N ILE A 150 -8.88 -19.06 -23.22
CA ILE A 150 -7.45 -18.86 -23.51
C ILE A 150 -7.31 -17.73 -24.53
N LYS A 151 -8.02 -17.84 -25.65
CA LYS A 151 -8.07 -16.84 -26.71
C LYS A 151 -9.50 -16.70 -27.25
N GLY A 152 -9.77 -15.56 -27.89
CA GLY A 152 -11.02 -15.33 -28.60
C GLY A 152 -12.20 -14.96 -27.71
N PHE A 153 -13.41 -15.22 -28.22
CA PHE A 153 -14.65 -14.78 -27.59
C PHE A 153 -15.08 -15.70 -26.45
N PRO A 154 -15.68 -15.16 -25.37
CA PRO A 154 -16.26 -15.98 -24.32
C PRO A 154 -17.39 -16.86 -24.87
N LYS A 155 -17.45 -18.09 -24.36
CA LYS A 155 -18.46 -19.10 -24.70
C LYS A 155 -19.42 -19.30 -23.52
N ASP A 156 -20.55 -19.93 -23.79
CA ASP A 156 -21.51 -20.37 -22.78
C ASP A 156 -21.91 -19.23 -21.82
N GLU A 157 -22.07 -19.52 -20.53
CA GLU A 157 -22.45 -18.53 -19.51
C GLU A 157 -21.45 -17.35 -19.40
N CYS A 158 -20.18 -17.57 -19.74
CA CYS A 158 -19.14 -16.55 -19.73
C CYS A 158 -19.41 -15.44 -20.77
N LYS A 159 -20.25 -15.70 -21.79
CA LYS A 159 -20.66 -14.73 -22.81
C LYS A 159 -21.55 -13.62 -22.26
N THR A 160 -22.26 -13.87 -21.17
CA THR A 160 -23.14 -12.89 -20.54
C THR A 160 -22.33 -11.90 -19.71
N LYS A 161 -22.48 -10.61 -20.02
CA LYS A 161 -21.96 -9.53 -19.17
C LYS A 161 -22.85 -9.45 -17.92
N ARG A 162 -22.26 -9.59 -16.74
CA ARG A 162 -22.96 -9.46 -15.47
C ARG A 162 -23.12 -8.00 -15.06
N ASP A 163 -22.13 -7.19 -15.40
CA ASP A 163 -22.21 -5.74 -15.33
C ASP A 163 -21.33 -5.09 -16.41
N GLN A 164 -21.58 -3.82 -16.73
CA GLN A 164 -20.80 -3.05 -17.69
C GLN A 164 -20.77 -1.55 -17.37
N TYR A 165 -19.64 -0.91 -17.67
CA TYR A 165 -19.48 0.53 -17.54
C TYR A 165 -18.63 1.13 -18.65
N LYS A 166 -19.12 2.27 -19.17
CA LYS A 166 -18.47 3.07 -20.21
C LYS A 166 -18.28 4.46 -19.65
N GLY A 167 -17.04 4.90 -19.49
CA GLY A 167 -16.74 6.19 -18.85
C GLY A 167 -15.36 6.27 -18.22
N TRP A 168 -14.66 5.13 -18.14
CA TRP A 168 -13.30 5.06 -17.65
C TRP A 168 -12.47 4.17 -18.58
N SER A 169 -11.27 4.64 -18.90
CA SER A 169 -10.30 4.02 -19.80
C SER A 169 -8.94 3.90 -19.14
N LEU A 170 -8.13 2.96 -19.61
CA LEU A 170 -6.73 2.88 -19.22
C LEU A 170 -5.90 3.96 -19.94
N SER A 171 -4.61 4.04 -19.61
CA SER A 171 -3.68 4.97 -20.23
C SER A 171 -2.31 4.32 -20.40
N GLU A 172 -1.73 4.44 -21.60
CA GLU A 172 -0.35 4.02 -21.85
C GLU A 172 0.66 4.91 -21.12
N LYS A 173 0.29 6.15 -20.82
CA LYS A 173 1.19 7.17 -20.25
C LYS A 173 1.07 7.28 -18.73
N GLU A 174 -0.13 7.07 -18.20
CA GLU A 174 -0.45 7.29 -16.79
C GLU A 174 -0.83 5.98 -16.12
N TRP A 175 -0.39 5.83 -14.88
CA TRP A 175 -0.88 4.76 -14.02
C TRP A 175 -2.32 5.08 -13.60
N LYS A 176 -3.22 4.13 -13.84
CA LYS A 176 -4.61 4.20 -13.38
C LYS A 176 -4.81 3.25 -12.21
N HIS A 177 -5.44 3.71 -11.14
CA HIS A 177 -5.62 2.93 -9.92
C HIS A 177 -7.03 2.32 -9.86
N ALA A 178 -7.11 1.02 -9.63
CA ALA A 178 -8.35 0.27 -9.49
C ALA A 178 -8.31 -0.62 -8.24
N SER A 179 -9.44 -0.75 -7.57
CA SER A 179 -9.60 -1.59 -6.38
C SER A 179 -10.74 -2.58 -6.60
N ILE A 180 -10.52 -3.83 -6.24
CA ILE A 180 -11.50 -4.91 -6.30
C ILE A 180 -11.89 -5.25 -4.88
N HIS A 181 -13.14 -4.99 -4.54
CA HIS A 181 -13.73 -5.40 -3.27
C HIS A 181 -14.56 -6.66 -3.46
N TRP A 182 -14.34 -7.63 -2.57
CA TRP A 182 -15.07 -8.89 -2.53
C TRP A 182 -15.62 -9.13 -1.13
N SER A 183 -16.94 -9.27 -1.04
CA SER A 183 -17.62 -9.65 0.19
C SER A 183 -18.48 -10.88 -0.06
N LYS A 184 -18.58 -11.78 0.92
CA LYS A 184 -19.49 -12.93 0.88
C LYS A 184 -20.29 -13.04 2.16
N SER A 185 -21.57 -13.37 1.99
CA SER A 185 -22.52 -13.69 3.04
C SER A 185 -23.06 -15.11 2.81
N ASN A 186 -23.94 -15.58 3.70
CA ASN A 186 -24.59 -16.87 3.51
C ASN A 186 -25.51 -16.91 2.27
N GLU A 187 -26.00 -15.76 1.82
CA GLU A 187 -27.02 -15.66 0.76
C GLU A 187 -26.46 -15.25 -0.60
N SER A 188 -25.37 -14.47 -0.61
CA SER A 188 -24.78 -13.94 -1.83
C SER A 188 -23.35 -13.46 -1.62
N ALA A 189 -22.61 -13.34 -2.72
CA ALA A 189 -21.36 -12.59 -2.78
C ALA A 189 -21.54 -11.31 -3.59
N GLU A 190 -20.81 -10.28 -3.19
CA GLU A 190 -20.79 -8.98 -3.84
C GLU A 190 -19.37 -8.69 -4.34
N LEU A 191 -19.28 -8.32 -5.61
CA LEU A 191 -18.07 -7.93 -6.30
C LEU A 191 -18.20 -6.47 -6.76
N LEU A 192 -17.37 -5.59 -6.21
CA LEU A 192 -17.31 -4.19 -6.58
C LEU A 192 -15.94 -3.86 -7.18
N VAL A 193 -15.94 -3.05 -8.23
CA VAL A 193 -14.73 -2.45 -8.78
C VAL A 193 -14.84 -0.94 -8.69
N THR A 194 -13.91 -0.33 -7.97
CA THR A 194 -13.78 1.12 -7.86
C THR A 194 -12.50 1.57 -8.55
N VAL A 195 -12.48 2.83 -8.99
CA VAL A 195 -11.31 3.44 -9.63
C VAL A 195 -11.08 4.83 -9.05
N GLN A 196 -9.82 5.22 -8.92
CA GLN A 196 -9.47 6.51 -8.37
C GLN A 196 -10.05 7.65 -9.21
N GLY A 197 -10.64 8.64 -8.52
CA GLY A 197 -11.28 9.80 -9.15
C GLY A 197 -12.77 9.60 -9.49
N ILE A 198 -13.32 8.39 -9.31
CA ILE A 198 -14.76 8.13 -9.51
C ILE A 198 -15.39 7.74 -8.16
N GLN A 199 -16.39 8.50 -7.72
CA GLN A 199 -17.01 8.35 -6.39
C GLN A 199 -17.79 7.03 -6.22
N LYS A 200 -18.39 6.52 -7.30
CA LYS A 200 -19.19 5.29 -7.27
C LYS A 200 -18.42 4.13 -7.89
N PRO A 201 -18.69 2.87 -7.48
CA PRO A 201 -18.15 1.70 -8.17
C PRO A 201 -18.46 1.78 -9.66
N ILE A 202 -17.44 1.54 -10.49
CA ILE A 202 -17.62 1.44 -11.94
C ILE A 202 -18.20 0.08 -12.33
N LEU A 203 -18.04 -0.95 -11.50
CA LEU A 203 -18.70 -2.22 -11.69
C LEU A 203 -19.22 -2.74 -10.36
N HIS A 204 -20.42 -3.31 -10.37
CA HIS A 204 -21.10 -3.88 -9.21
C HIS A 204 -21.89 -5.12 -9.65
N PHE A 205 -21.54 -6.28 -9.09
CA PHE A 205 -22.25 -7.52 -9.32
C PHE A 205 -22.52 -8.28 -8.03
N VAL A 206 -23.78 -8.69 -7.82
CA VAL A 206 -24.22 -9.55 -6.71
C VAL A 206 -24.59 -10.92 -7.26
N ASP A 207 -23.98 -11.97 -6.71
CA ASP A 207 -24.14 -13.36 -7.14
C ASP A 207 -24.68 -14.23 -6.01
N ARG A 208 -25.86 -14.81 -6.20
CA ARG A 208 -26.48 -15.76 -5.25
C ARG A 208 -25.93 -17.18 -5.38
N GLN A 209 -25.27 -17.50 -6.48
CA GLN A 209 -24.65 -18.80 -6.73
C GLN A 209 -23.14 -18.61 -6.86
N TYR A 210 -22.55 -17.94 -5.87
CA TYR A 210 -21.19 -17.45 -6.00
C TYR A 210 -20.14 -18.56 -6.09
N LEU A 211 -19.01 -18.22 -6.69
CA LEU A 211 -17.83 -19.08 -6.78
C LEU A 211 -16.98 -18.92 -5.50
N ASP A 212 -16.39 -20.00 -5.00
CA ASP A 212 -15.51 -19.95 -3.82
C ASP A 212 -14.10 -19.48 -4.21
N ILE A 213 -13.96 -18.17 -4.35
CA ILE A 213 -12.74 -17.53 -4.84
C ILE A 213 -11.56 -17.78 -3.90
N LYS A 214 -10.48 -18.33 -4.47
CA LYS A 214 -9.22 -18.66 -3.78
C LYS A 214 -8.00 -18.00 -4.40
N TYR A 215 -8.09 -17.58 -5.65
CA TYR A 215 -6.97 -17.03 -6.40
C TYR A 215 -7.35 -15.77 -7.17
N VAL A 216 -6.41 -14.84 -7.24
CA VAL A 216 -6.43 -13.69 -8.14
C VAL A 216 -5.33 -13.86 -9.17
N SER A 217 -5.60 -13.50 -10.42
CA SER A 217 -4.59 -13.48 -11.47
C SER A 217 -4.80 -12.33 -12.43
N PHE A 218 -3.71 -11.89 -13.04
CA PHE A 218 -3.72 -10.79 -14.00
C PHE A 218 -3.18 -11.27 -15.34
N ARG A 219 -3.83 -10.85 -16.41
CA ARG A 219 -3.31 -10.98 -17.76
C ARG A 219 -3.62 -9.73 -18.57
N SER A 220 -2.85 -9.54 -19.61
CA SER A 220 -3.25 -8.73 -20.75
C SER A 220 -3.66 -9.64 -21.90
N MET A 221 -4.61 -9.18 -22.71
CA MET A 221 -5.07 -9.97 -23.86
C MET A 221 -4.04 -9.92 -24.99
N ASN A 222 -4.03 -8.85 -25.78
CA ASN A 222 -3.25 -8.70 -27.01
C ASN A 222 -2.17 -7.61 -26.95
N MET A 223 -2.07 -6.88 -25.84
CA MET A 223 -1.12 -5.79 -25.65
C MET A 223 -0.32 -5.98 -24.37
N GLU A 224 0.86 -5.39 -24.29
CA GLU A 224 1.61 -5.36 -23.04
C GLU A 224 0.91 -4.45 -22.01
N LEU A 225 0.84 -4.90 -20.76
CA LEU A 225 0.38 -4.09 -19.63
C LEU A 225 1.37 -4.20 -18.48
N GLN A 226 1.47 -3.13 -17.72
CA GLN A 226 2.26 -3.07 -16.49
C GLN A 226 1.34 -2.90 -15.28
N TRP A 227 1.70 -3.58 -14.21
CA TRP A 227 0.89 -3.72 -13.00
C TRP A 227 1.76 -3.44 -11.79
N ARG A 228 1.24 -2.64 -10.84
CA ARG A 228 1.76 -2.57 -9.48
C ARG A 228 0.64 -3.01 -8.56
N VAL A 229 0.77 -4.19 -7.96
CA VAL A 229 -0.17 -4.63 -6.92
C VAL A 229 0.20 -3.90 -5.64
N HIS A 230 -0.78 -3.29 -4.97
CA HIS A 230 -0.55 -2.55 -3.73
C HIS A 230 -0.39 -3.50 -2.54
N GLU A 231 0.62 -4.37 -2.62
CA GLU A 231 1.05 -5.28 -1.58
C GLU A 231 2.26 -4.66 -0.86
N TYR A 232 2.03 -4.17 0.35
CA TYR A 232 3.04 -3.54 1.18
C TYR A 232 2.80 -3.89 2.65
N GLN A 233 3.86 -3.79 3.45
CA GLN A 233 3.79 -4.04 4.89
C GLN A 233 3.70 -2.75 5.67
N PHE A 234 3.02 -2.76 6.81
CA PHE A 234 2.92 -1.63 7.73
C PHE A 234 2.79 -2.11 9.17
N TRP A 235 3.06 -1.23 10.16
CA TRP A 235 2.78 -1.54 11.56
C TRP A 235 1.30 -1.31 11.83
N GLY A 236 0.60 -2.36 12.26
CA GLY A 236 -0.83 -2.27 12.51
C GLY A 236 -1.25 -2.84 13.84
N THR A 237 -2.43 -2.41 14.28
CA THR A 237 -3.11 -2.91 15.47
C THR A 237 -4.62 -2.82 15.28
N SER A 238 -5.33 -3.80 15.81
CA SER A 238 -6.80 -3.79 15.95
C SER A 238 -7.23 -3.70 17.41
N SER A 239 -6.32 -3.34 18.32
CA SER A 239 -6.58 -3.30 19.76
C SER A 239 -6.72 -1.88 20.28
N ASN A 240 -7.89 -1.56 20.85
CA ASN A 240 -8.13 -0.25 21.48
C ASN A 240 -7.11 0.02 22.60
N GLY A 241 -6.70 1.27 22.75
CA GLY A 241 -5.77 1.72 23.79
C GLY A 241 -4.36 1.13 23.65
N SER A 242 -3.98 0.65 22.45
CA SER A 242 -2.64 0.10 22.23
C SER A 242 -1.65 1.19 21.82
N SER A 243 -0.40 1.01 22.23
CA SER A 243 0.69 1.95 21.96
C SER A 243 1.82 1.28 21.19
N LEU A 244 2.31 1.97 20.17
CA LEU A 244 3.57 1.69 19.49
C LEU A 244 4.64 2.61 20.08
N ILE A 245 5.67 2.03 20.70
CA ILE A 245 6.68 2.78 21.46
C ILE A 245 8.02 2.62 20.77
N SER A 246 8.75 3.71 20.55
CA SER A 246 10.10 3.64 20.00
C SER A 246 11.14 3.29 21.06
N ARG A 247 12.29 2.78 20.62
CA ARG A 247 13.50 2.83 21.43
C ARG A 247 13.90 4.27 21.69
N GLU A 248 14.70 4.44 22.74
CA GLU A 248 15.31 5.71 23.06
C GLU A 248 16.27 6.18 21.97
N PHE A 249 16.18 7.45 21.61
CA PHE A 249 17.16 8.13 20.77
C PHE A 249 17.38 9.56 21.20
N GLN A 250 18.52 10.11 20.78
CA GLN A 250 18.88 11.49 21.06
C GLN A 250 18.73 12.32 19.78
N PRO A 251 17.79 13.29 19.74
CA PRO A 251 17.69 14.25 18.66
C PRO A 251 18.98 15.06 18.53
N LYS A 252 19.37 15.40 17.29
CA LYS A 252 20.59 16.18 17.01
C LYS A 252 20.39 17.69 17.03
N SER A 253 19.17 18.12 17.28
CA SER A 253 18.75 19.50 17.08
C SER A 253 17.70 19.85 18.12
N LYS A 254 17.69 21.12 18.52
CA LYS A 254 16.65 21.75 19.36
C LYS A 254 15.26 21.71 18.72
N ASN A 255 15.20 21.39 17.44
CA ASN A 255 13.98 21.14 16.70
C ASN A 255 13.87 19.65 16.41
N LEU A 256 12.84 19.01 16.96
CA LEU A 256 12.47 17.65 16.57
C LEU A 256 11.43 17.75 15.47
N CYS A 257 11.73 17.12 14.33
CA CYS A 257 10.82 16.98 13.21
C CYS A 257 10.62 15.48 12.98
N LEU A 258 9.37 15.02 13.07
CA LEU A 258 8.98 13.65 12.74
C LEU A 258 7.96 13.65 11.62
N SER A 259 8.12 12.77 10.64
CA SER A 259 7.16 12.54 9.56
C SER A 259 6.78 11.07 9.50
N PHE A 260 5.52 10.78 9.18
CA PHE A 260 5.03 9.40 9.07
C PHE A 260 3.73 9.34 8.27
N PHE A 261 3.40 8.14 7.85
CA PHE A 261 2.13 7.83 7.23
C PHE A 261 1.26 7.09 8.24
N TYR A 262 -0.02 7.42 8.27
CA TYR A 262 -0.99 6.72 9.11
C TYR A 262 -2.27 6.45 8.32
N SER A 263 -2.96 5.38 8.67
CA SER A 263 -4.28 5.05 8.17
C SER A 263 -5.17 4.73 9.36
N ILE A 264 -6.26 5.48 9.49
CA ILE A 264 -7.27 5.24 10.51
C ILE A 264 -8.46 4.58 9.81
N PRO A 265 -8.90 3.39 10.24
CA PRO A 265 -10.10 2.78 9.70
C PRO A 265 -11.29 3.72 9.87
N THR A 266 -12.16 3.81 8.85
CA THR A 266 -13.46 4.46 8.98
C THR A 266 -14.55 3.42 9.04
N ALA A 267 -15.30 3.44 10.14
CA ALA A 267 -16.61 2.82 10.19
C ALA A 267 -17.63 3.87 10.63
N VAL A 268 -18.87 3.71 10.17
CA VAL A 268 -19.97 4.60 10.54
C VAL A 268 -20.12 4.58 12.07
N GLY A 269 -20.08 5.75 12.71
CA GLY A 269 -20.20 5.87 14.17
C GLY A 269 -18.89 5.75 14.96
N LEU A 270 -17.75 5.43 14.32
CA LEU A 270 -16.47 5.37 15.02
C LEU A 270 -15.72 6.70 14.97
N SER A 271 -15.63 7.37 16.13
CA SER A 271 -14.62 8.41 16.38
C SER A 271 -13.33 7.74 16.82
N SER A 272 -12.28 7.87 16.01
CA SER A 272 -10.95 7.31 16.29
C SER A 272 -9.93 8.43 16.36
N THR A 273 -9.07 8.35 17.38
CA THR A 273 -8.00 9.30 17.62
C THR A 273 -6.65 8.61 17.62
N LEU A 274 -5.68 9.29 17.03
CA LEU A 274 -4.28 8.93 17.07
C LEU A 274 -3.54 10.02 17.82
N THR A 275 -2.92 9.66 18.93
CA THR A 275 -2.17 10.60 19.76
C THR A 275 -0.69 10.25 19.68
N MET A 276 0.14 11.25 19.34
CA MET A 276 1.59 11.14 19.43
C MET A 276 2.11 11.88 20.64
N GLN A 277 3.04 11.22 21.34
CA GLN A 277 3.69 11.76 22.52
C GLN A 277 5.19 11.50 22.45
N ALA A 278 5.99 12.40 23.02
CA ALA A 278 7.39 12.17 23.33
C ALA A 278 7.56 12.07 24.84
N SER A 279 8.40 11.14 25.30
CA SER A 279 8.75 11.00 26.71
C SER A 279 10.26 10.88 26.89
N ASN A 280 10.76 11.29 28.04
CA ASN A 280 12.13 10.99 28.47
C ASN A 280 12.12 9.90 29.56
N ARG A 281 13.30 9.44 30.00
CA ARG A 281 13.45 8.45 31.08
C ARG A 281 12.81 8.86 32.42
N ALA A 282 12.69 10.17 32.66
CA ALA A 282 12.03 10.69 33.85
C ALA A 282 10.49 10.67 33.74
N GLY A 283 9.93 10.14 32.65
CA GLY A 283 8.50 10.05 32.43
C GLY A 283 7.85 11.39 32.05
N LEU A 284 8.64 12.42 31.70
CA LEU A 284 8.08 13.70 31.26
C LEU A 284 7.42 13.50 29.90
N LEU A 285 6.09 13.37 29.92
CA LEU A 285 5.26 13.24 28.72
C LEU A 285 5.01 14.60 28.09
N GLN A 286 5.33 14.71 26.81
CA GLN A 286 4.94 15.83 25.98
C GLN A 286 3.99 15.34 24.88
N HIS A 287 2.78 15.89 24.89
CA HIS A 287 1.87 15.76 23.78
C HIS A 287 2.43 16.46 22.53
N LEU A 288 2.52 15.72 21.43
CA LEU A 288 3.06 16.22 20.16
C LEU A 288 1.93 16.58 19.19
N ALA A 289 0.97 15.67 18.99
CA ALA A 289 -0.16 15.87 18.09
C ALA A 289 -1.29 14.89 18.39
N THR A 290 -2.53 15.31 18.07
CA THR A 290 -3.70 14.43 17.95
C THR A 290 -4.20 14.50 16.52
N PHE A 291 -4.43 13.34 15.91
CA PHE A 291 -5.08 13.20 14.61
C PHE A 291 -6.43 12.53 14.83
N GLN A 292 -7.47 13.10 14.27
CA GLN A 292 -8.82 12.55 14.33
C GLN A 292 -9.29 12.24 12.92
N ASN A 293 -10.02 11.14 12.78
CA ASN A 293 -10.73 10.87 11.55
C ASN A 293 -12.17 11.34 11.69
N LYS A 294 -12.65 12.15 10.74
CA LYS A 294 -14.07 12.53 10.71
C LYS A 294 -14.85 11.45 9.97
N GLN A 295 -16.09 11.27 10.38
CA GLN A 295 -17.07 10.43 9.70
C GLN A 295 -17.14 10.88 8.23
N ASP A 296 -16.99 9.93 7.29
CA ASP A 296 -16.93 10.08 5.81
C ASP A 296 -15.55 10.13 5.14
N ASP A 297 -14.43 10.10 5.88
CA ASP A 297 -13.14 9.92 5.22
C ASP A 297 -12.99 8.47 4.71
N THR A 298 -12.59 8.30 3.45
CA THR A 298 -12.25 6.97 2.93
C THR A 298 -10.97 6.47 3.61
N ILE A 299 -10.84 5.14 3.78
CA ILE A 299 -9.61 4.52 4.31
C ILE A 299 -8.47 4.83 3.35
N ASN A 300 -7.73 5.91 3.63
CA ASN A 300 -6.57 6.34 2.87
C ASN A 300 -5.39 6.54 3.82
N TRP A 301 -4.19 6.47 3.26
CA TRP A 301 -3.02 6.92 3.97
C TRP A 301 -3.01 8.43 4.05
N LYS A 302 -2.74 8.94 5.24
CA LYS A 302 -2.54 10.36 5.51
C LYS A 302 -1.08 10.57 5.88
N TYR A 303 -0.51 11.64 5.37
CA TYR A 303 0.82 12.10 5.78
C TYR A 303 0.68 13.04 6.97
N ALA A 304 1.50 12.83 8.00
CA ALA A 304 1.64 13.74 9.12
C ALA A 304 3.09 14.16 9.27
N GLN A 305 3.27 15.43 9.62
CA GLN A 305 4.55 15.99 10.05
C GLN A 305 4.33 16.71 11.38
N VAL A 306 5.14 16.35 12.37
CA VAL A 306 5.12 16.94 13.70
C VAL A 306 6.43 17.67 13.92
N LEU A 307 6.33 18.98 14.13
CA LEU A 307 7.45 19.84 14.47
C LEU A 307 7.31 20.30 15.92
N THR A 308 8.34 20.11 16.72
CA THR A 308 8.42 20.66 18.08
C THR A 308 9.76 21.33 18.30
N THR A 309 9.72 22.50 18.90
CA THR A 309 10.90 23.29 19.27
C THR A 309 11.02 23.27 20.80
N ARG A 310 12.18 22.82 21.32
CA ARG A 310 12.54 22.98 22.73
C ARG A 310 14.02 23.25 22.84
N GLU A 311 14.38 24.01 23.88
CA GLU A 311 15.77 24.40 24.13
C GLU A 311 16.70 23.20 24.41
N TYR A 312 16.17 22.03 24.78
CA TYR A 312 16.96 20.92 25.35
C TYR A 312 16.79 19.54 24.67
N TRP A 313 16.18 19.46 23.49
CA TRP A 313 16.02 18.15 22.82
C TRP A 313 17.36 17.47 22.49
N ASP A 314 18.39 18.27 22.25
CA ASP A 314 19.76 17.86 21.95
C ASP A 314 20.48 17.18 23.11
N TYR A 315 19.98 17.28 24.35
CA TYR A 315 20.62 16.72 25.55
C TYR A 315 19.85 15.55 26.17
N ILE A 316 18.68 15.19 25.63
CA ILE A 316 17.76 14.24 26.27
C ILE A 316 17.50 13.07 25.33
N LYS A 317 17.65 11.85 25.85
CA LYS A 317 17.15 10.64 25.19
C LYS A 317 15.62 10.60 25.31
N ILE A 318 14.96 10.49 24.18
CA ILE A 318 13.50 10.49 24.07
C ILE A 318 12.99 9.19 23.45
N MET A 319 11.77 8.82 23.80
CA MET A 319 10.97 7.80 23.14
C MET A 319 9.72 8.47 22.56
N PHE A 320 9.33 8.09 21.35
CA PHE A 320 8.02 8.45 20.84
C PHE A 320 7.02 7.32 21.10
N THR A 321 5.81 7.70 21.44
CA THR A 321 4.67 6.82 21.62
C THR A 321 3.59 7.24 20.64
N VAL A 322 3.17 6.31 19.80
CA VAL A 322 1.96 6.44 19.00
C VAL A 322 0.87 5.66 19.70
N HIS A 323 -0.11 6.36 20.25
CA HIS A 323 -1.22 5.79 20.99
C HIS A 323 -2.50 5.91 20.18
N MET A 324 -3.30 4.86 20.17
CA MET A 324 -4.56 4.83 19.43
C MET A 324 -5.72 4.51 20.38
N GLU A 325 -6.77 5.32 20.26
CA GLU A 325 -8.01 5.17 21.03
C GLU A 325 -9.22 5.39 20.13
N TRP A 326 -10.31 4.67 20.41
CA TRP A 326 -11.62 4.93 19.82
C TRP A 326 -12.73 4.87 20.87
N GLU A 327 -13.82 5.60 20.59
CA GLU A 327 -14.87 5.92 21.56
C GLU A 327 -15.94 4.83 21.71
N ASP A 328 -16.05 3.87 20.79
CA ASP A 328 -17.08 2.83 20.84
C ASP A 328 -16.51 1.39 20.83
N GLN A 329 -16.87 0.61 21.85
CA GLN A 329 -16.51 -0.81 21.98
C GLN A 329 -17.43 -1.75 21.18
N SER A 330 -18.48 -1.24 20.54
CA SER A 330 -19.48 -2.03 19.83
C SER A 330 -19.06 -2.55 18.45
N ILE A 331 -17.75 -2.54 18.13
CA ILE A 331 -17.20 -3.22 16.94
C ILE A 331 -17.43 -4.72 17.09
N THR A 332 -18.62 -5.15 16.66
CA THR A 332 -19.10 -6.53 16.64
C THR A 332 -18.62 -7.29 15.40
N SER A 333 -17.93 -6.60 14.49
CA SER A 333 -17.27 -7.14 13.31
C SER A 333 -15.86 -7.69 13.65
N ASP A 334 -15.37 -8.62 12.83
CA ASP A 334 -14.05 -9.25 13.01
C ASP A 334 -12.98 -8.14 13.17
N PRO A 335 -12.29 -8.02 14.32
CA PRO A 335 -11.31 -6.97 14.58
C PRO A 335 -10.17 -6.94 13.55
N ARG A 336 -9.96 -8.03 12.79
CA ARG A 336 -9.02 -8.04 11.66
C ARG A 336 -9.42 -7.13 10.49
N GLN A 337 -10.67 -6.68 10.43
CA GLN A 337 -11.18 -5.83 9.35
C GLN A 337 -10.78 -4.35 9.50
N TYR A 338 -10.56 -3.89 10.74
CA TYR A 338 -10.26 -2.49 11.03
C TYR A 338 -8.88 -2.38 11.67
N VAL A 339 -7.87 -2.33 10.81
CA VAL A 339 -6.48 -2.20 11.24
C VAL A 339 -6.09 -0.73 11.18
N PHE A 340 -5.77 -0.16 12.32
CA PHE A 340 -5.04 1.10 12.35
C PHE A 340 -3.61 0.83 11.87
N GLY A 341 -3.12 1.62 10.92
CA GLY A 341 -1.80 1.45 10.33
C GLY A 341 -0.91 2.66 10.52
N VAL A 342 0.36 2.45 10.85
CA VAL A 342 1.44 3.44 10.75
C VAL A 342 2.58 2.86 9.95
N ASP A 343 3.20 3.70 9.14
CA ASP A 343 4.36 3.33 8.34
C ASP A 343 5.29 4.51 8.11
N SER A 344 6.53 4.20 7.77
CA SER A 344 7.54 5.18 7.34
C SER A 344 7.72 6.32 8.34
N ILE A 345 7.90 6.00 9.62
CA ILE A 345 8.23 6.98 10.67
C ILE A 345 9.67 7.44 10.48
N ARG A 346 9.87 8.74 10.27
CA ARG A 346 11.19 9.31 9.99
C ARG A 346 11.45 10.62 10.71
N GLY A 347 12.72 10.93 10.93
CA GLY A 347 13.15 12.30 11.18
C GLY A 347 13.10 13.10 9.87
N CYS A 348 12.52 14.28 9.88
CA CYS A 348 12.53 15.19 8.73
C CYS A 348 13.57 16.30 8.89
N ASP A 349 14.09 16.83 7.78
CA ASP A 349 14.90 18.04 7.82
C ASP A 349 14.02 19.25 8.22
N PRO A 350 14.38 20.03 9.26
CA PRO A 350 13.66 21.25 9.63
C PRO A 350 13.60 22.31 8.52
N LYS A 351 14.45 22.23 7.48
CA LYS A 351 14.39 23.10 6.29
C LYS A 351 13.49 22.56 5.16
N GLY A 352 12.84 21.42 5.38
CA GLY A 352 12.01 20.73 4.41
C GLY A 352 12.76 19.61 3.70
N ASP A 353 12.21 18.40 3.73
CA ASP A 353 12.71 17.27 2.97
C ASP A 353 12.47 17.49 1.46
N VAL A 354 13.38 18.19 0.78
CA VAL A 354 13.44 18.13 -0.68
C VAL A 354 14.12 16.81 -1.04
N ARG A 355 13.31 15.78 -1.27
CA ARG A 355 13.81 14.58 -1.93
C ARG A 355 14.23 14.94 -3.35
N THR A 356 15.52 15.17 -3.55
CA THR A 356 16.10 15.07 -4.88
C THR A 356 16.17 13.58 -5.20
N LEU A 357 15.14 13.07 -5.88
CA LEU A 357 15.31 11.84 -6.66
C LEU A 357 16.42 12.15 -7.66
N LYS A 358 17.65 11.72 -7.36
CA LYS A 358 18.69 11.63 -8.38
C LYS A 358 18.18 10.60 -9.37
N LEU A 359 17.53 11.08 -10.43
CA LEU A 359 17.44 10.36 -11.69
C LEU A 359 18.89 10.12 -12.13
N GLN A 360 19.46 9.00 -11.72
CA GLN A 360 20.65 8.47 -12.36
C GLN A 360 20.20 8.08 -13.76
N SER A 361 20.31 9.04 -14.66
CA SER A 361 20.40 8.80 -16.09
C SER A 361 21.57 7.84 -16.28
N TYR A 362 21.28 6.55 -16.31
CA TYR A 362 22.22 5.57 -16.82
C TYR A 362 22.34 5.89 -18.31
N ARG A 363 23.44 6.55 -18.69
CA ARG A 363 23.94 6.58 -20.07
C ARG A 363 24.40 5.16 -20.45
N SER A 364 23.53 4.17 -20.35
CA SER A 364 23.63 2.98 -21.18
C SER A 364 23.00 3.36 -22.51
N GLN A 365 23.75 3.11 -23.59
CA GLN A 365 23.29 3.29 -24.97
C GLN A 365 21.85 2.81 -25.10
N VAL A 366 20.96 3.74 -25.46
CA VAL A 366 19.53 3.51 -25.58
C VAL A 366 19.30 2.63 -26.81
N THR A 367 19.32 1.33 -26.61
CA THR A 367 18.51 0.38 -27.37
C THR A 367 17.36 -0.04 -26.46
N GLY A 368 16.20 0.61 -26.61
CA GLY A 368 14.90 0.10 -26.16
C GLY A 368 14.56 0.17 -24.66
N GLY A 369 14.90 1.25 -23.95
CA GLY A 369 14.49 1.45 -22.54
C GLY A 369 13.28 2.37 -22.38
N ASP A 370 12.30 1.95 -21.57
CA ASP A 370 11.03 2.63 -21.27
C ASP A 370 11.17 4.12 -20.91
N PRO A 371 10.23 4.99 -21.35
CA PRO A 371 10.20 6.39 -20.95
C PRO A 371 9.82 6.55 -19.46
N PRO A 372 10.34 7.60 -18.78
CA PRO A 372 10.01 7.90 -17.39
C PRO A 372 8.49 8.09 -17.21
N SER A 373 7.89 7.32 -16.30
CA SER A 373 6.46 7.40 -15.97
C SER A 373 6.22 8.43 -14.87
N CYS A 374 5.31 9.39 -15.08
CA CYS A 374 4.89 10.33 -14.04
C CYS A 374 3.62 9.82 -13.35
N GLN A 375 3.63 9.77 -12.02
CA GLN A 375 2.40 9.70 -11.21
C GLN A 375 2.04 11.13 -10.78
N LEU A 376 0.76 11.49 -10.85
CA LEU A 376 0.28 12.71 -10.23
C LEU A 376 0.17 12.44 -8.72
N LEU A 377 1.16 12.87 -7.94
CA LEU A 377 1.11 12.77 -6.47
C LEU A 377 0.01 13.71 -5.96
N GLN A 378 -0.89 13.19 -5.11
CA GLN A 378 -1.86 14.05 -4.43
C GLN A 378 -1.12 14.96 -3.45
N LYS A 379 -1.39 16.27 -3.52
CA LYS A 379 -0.78 17.25 -2.64
C LYS A 379 -1.40 17.10 -1.25
N SER A 380 -0.77 16.33 -0.36
CA SER A 380 -1.25 16.18 1.03
C SER A 380 -1.16 17.53 1.74
N GLN A 381 -2.32 18.12 2.03
CA GLN A 381 -2.44 19.32 2.88
C GLN A 381 -2.64 18.88 4.32
N LEU A 382 -1.64 19.10 5.18
CA LEU A 382 -1.81 19.34 6.61
C LEU A 382 -0.42 19.62 7.22
N THR A 383 -0.05 20.88 7.28
CA THR A 383 1.03 21.35 8.15
C THR A 383 0.40 21.78 9.46
N LEU A 384 0.50 20.95 10.50
CA LEU A 384 0.04 21.35 11.83
C LEU A 384 1.04 22.35 12.40
N LYS A 385 0.56 23.53 12.80
CA LYS A 385 1.37 24.49 13.56
C LYS A 385 1.66 23.88 14.93
N PRO A 386 2.88 24.08 15.49
CA PRO A 386 3.24 23.53 16.79
C PRO A 386 2.24 23.99 17.87
N ALA A 387 1.80 23.05 18.71
CA ALA A 387 1.07 23.37 19.93
C ALA A 387 1.96 24.25 20.80
N ARG A 388 1.50 25.48 21.11
CA ARG A 388 2.20 26.32 22.08
C ARG A 388 2.23 25.59 23.41
N PRO A 389 3.39 25.46 24.08
CA PRO A 389 3.43 24.90 25.43
C PRO A 389 2.53 25.76 26.33
N ASN A 390 1.61 25.11 27.04
CA ASN A 390 0.81 25.73 28.07
C ASN A 390 1.74 26.00 29.27
N LEU A 391 2.43 27.13 29.24
CA LEU A 391 3.20 27.66 30.37
C LEU A 391 2.22 28.26 31.39
N ASN A 392 1.40 27.42 32.01
CA ASN A 392 0.77 27.73 33.28
C ASN A 392 1.45 26.90 34.37
N SER A 393 2.72 27.21 34.63
CA SER A 393 3.29 26.99 35.95
C SER A 393 2.77 28.10 36.85
N ASN A 394 1.76 27.79 37.67
CA ASN A 394 1.45 28.58 38.84
C ASN A 394 2.67 28.55 39.79
N SER A 395 3.53 29.56 39.68
CA SER A 395 4.46 29.91 40.74
C SER A 395 3.75 30.88 41.69
N ARG A 396 3.08 30.31 42.70
CA ARG A 396 2.81 30.96 43.99
C ARG A 396 3.10 29.96 45.10
N ASN A 397 4.36 29.90 45.50
CA ASN A 397 4.85 30.28 46.84
C ASN A 397 6.32 29.89 46.97
#